data_AF-A0AAQ0NDX7-F1
#
_entry.id   AF-A0AAQ0NDX7-F1
#
_cell.length_a   1.000
_cell.length_b   1.000
_cell.length_c   1.000
_cell.angle_alpha   90.00
_cell.angle_beta   90.00
_cell.angle_gamma   90.00
#
_symmetry.space_group_name_H-M   'P 1'
#
loop_
_entity.id
_entity.type
_entity.pdbx_description
1 polymer ?
#
loop_
_entity_poly.entity_id
_entity_poly.type
_entity_poly.pdbx_seq_one_letter_code
_entity_poly.pdbx_strand_id
1 'polypeptide(L)' 'MSTARMAAQIDWKTVGSFSPERFTGEARKEYEAEQARIEREWDQQPN' A
#
# COMPACT_ATOMS: atom_id res chain seq x y z
N MET A 1 -12.12 0.88 7.28
CA MET A 1 -10.92 0.70 6.43
C MET A 1 -10.98 -0.69 5.81
N SER A 2 -10.64 -0.85 4.54
CA SER A 2 -10.57 -2.20 3.97
C SER A 2 -9.31 -2.91 4.46
N THR A 3 -9.40 -4.22 4.60
CA THR A 3 -8.30 -5.07 5.06
C THR A 3 -7.08 -4.92 4.15
N ALA A 4 -7.30 -4.79 2.85
CA ALA A 4 -6.24 -4.64 1.85
C ALA A 4 -5.48 -3.31 1.97
N ARG A 5 -6.18 -2.18 2.15
CA ARG A 5 -5.52 -0.88 2.40
C ARG A 5 -4.69 -0.90 3.67
N MET A 6 -5.24 -1.45 4.75
CA MET A 6 -4.50 -1.55 6.01
C MET A 6 -3.26 -2.43 5.86
N ALA A 7 -3.35 -3.49 5.08
CA ALA A 7 -2.24 -4.39 4.83
C ALA A 7 -1.11 -3.71 4.01
N ALA A 8 -1.43 -2.83 3.05
CA ALA A 8 -0.43 -2.01 2.33
C ALA A 8 0.32 -1.06 3.28
N GLN A 9 -0.40 -0.39 4.20
CA GLN A 9 0.22 0.46 5.21
C GLN A 9 1.14 -0.33 6.17
N ILE A 10 0.74 -1.55 6.56
CA ILE A 10 1.53 -2.42 7.43
C ILE A 10 2.79 -2.90 6.70
N ASP A 11 2.67 -3.37 5.46
CA ASP A 11 3.81 -3.86 4.69
C ASP A 11 4.85 -2.76 4.51
N TRP A 12 4.42 -1.54 4.16
CA TRP A 12 5.32 -0.39 4.08
C TRP A 12 6.03 -0.10 5.42
N LYS A 13 5.28 -0.07 6.52
CA LYS A 13 5.83 0.27 7.85
C LYS A 13 6.75 -0.80 8.44
N THR A 14 6.57 -2.06 8.05
CA THR A 14 7.27 -3.19 8.69
C THR A 14 8.32 -3.83 7.81
N VAL A 15 7.99 -4.09 6.54
CA VAL A 15 8.88 -4.74 5.56
C VAL A 15 9.61 -3.71 4.70
N GLY A 16 8.97 -2.56 4.45
CA GLY A 16 9.48 -1.54 3.52
C GLY A 16 9.26 -1.91 2.05
N SER A 17 8.41 -2.90 1.76
CA SER A 17 8.08 -3.36 0.41
C SER A 17 6.63 -3.77 0.32
N PHE A 18 6.03 -3.65 -0.86
CA PHE A 18 4.63 -4.01 -1.10
C PHE A 18 4.48 -5.41 -1.68
N SER A 19 3.41 -6.12 -1.30
CA SER A 19 3.05 -7.46 -1.78
C SER A 19 1.58 -7.53 -2.23
N PRO A 20 1.20 -6.82 -3.31
CA PRO A 20 -0.17 -6.85 -3.83
C PRO A 20 -0.61 -8.23 -4.34
N GLU A 21 0.32 -9.11 -4.69
CA GLU A 21 0.09 -10.45 -5.22
C GLU A 21 -0.66 -11.39 -4.25
N ARG A 22 -0.70 -11.07 -2.95
CA ARG A 22 -1.49 -11.82 -1.95
C ARG A 22 -3.00 -11.52 -2.03
N PHE A 23 -3.40 -10.52 -2.81
CA PHE A 23 -4.79 -10.13 -3.02
C PHE A 23 -5.22 -10.31 -4.47
N THR A 24 -6.53 -10.47 -4.68
CA THR A 24 -7.14 -10.57 -6.01
C THR A 24 -8.39 -9.69 -6.12
N GLY A 25 -8.83 -9.41 -7.35
CA GLY A 25 -10.05 -8.65 -7.63
C GLY A 25 -10.04 -7.24 -7.04
N GLU A 26 -11.15 -6.85 -6.42
CA GLU A 26 -11.32 -5.53 -5.77
C GLU A 26 -10.30 -5.30 -4.66
N ALA A 27 -9.99 -6.32 -3.85
CA ALA A 27 -9.03 -6.19 -2.77
C ALA A 27 -7.62 -5.83 -3.28
N ARG A 28 -7.22 -6.39 -4.43
CA ARG A 28 -5.94 -6.04 -5.06
C ARG A 28 -5.93 -4.57 -5.52
N LYS A 29 -6.99 -4.11 -6.17
CA LYS A 29 -7.09 -2.70 -6.60
C LYS A 29 -7.01 -1.74 -5.41
N GLU A 30 -7.68 -2.07 -4.31
CA GLU A 30 -7.64 -1.24 -3.10
C GLU A 30 -6.24 -1.20 -2.47
N TYR A 31 -5.54 -2.34 -2.47
CA TYR A 31 -4.16 -2.41 -2.02
C TYR A 31 -3.25 -1.54 -2.89
N GLU A 32 -3.29 -1.74 -4.22
CA GLU A 32 -2.47 -1.01 -5.19
C GLU A 32 -2.74 0.51 -5.14
N ALA A 33 -4.01 0.91 -4.94
CA ALA A 33 -4.36 2.31 -4.76
C ALA A 33 -3.73 2.92 -3.49
N GLU A 34 -3.66 2.17 -2.41
CA GLU A 34 -3.05 2.61 -1.16
C GLU A 34 -1.52 2.64 -1.25
N GLN A 35 -0.91 1.64 -1.88
CA GLN A 35 0.51 1.65 -2.24
C GLN A 35 0.85 2.94 -3.00
N ALA A 36 0.12 3.24 -4.07
CA ALA A 36 0.36 4.44 -4.88
C ALA A 36 0.19 5.75 -4.09
N ARG A 37 -0.71 5.78 -3.09
CA ARG A 37 -0.85 6.92 -2.17
C ARG A 37 0.40 7.08 -1.30
N ILE A 38 0.86 5.99 -0.69
CA ILE A 38 2.03 5.97 0.19
C ILE A 38 3.30 6.37 -0.57
N GLU A 39 3.51 5.81 -1.77
CA GLU A 39 4.66 6.16 -2.62
C GLU A 39 4.69 7.65 -2.94
N ARG A 40 3.55 8.24 -3.33
CA ARG A 40 3.45 9.69 -3.57
C ARG A 40 3.72 10.52 -2.32
N GLU A 41 3.25 10.09 -1.17
CA GLU A 41 3.49 10.79 0.10
C GLU A 41 4.96 10.73 0.51
N TRP A 42 5.65 9.64 0.19
CA TRP A 42 7.09 9.53 0.40
C TRP A 42 7.87 10.42 -0.57
N ASP A 43 7.54 10.40 -1.86
CA ASP A 43 8.17 11.24 -2.87
C ASP A 43 7.96 12.75 -2.62
N GLN A 44 6.86 13.11 -1.94
CA GLN A 44 6.54 14.50 -1.59
C GLN A 44 7.11 14.97 -0.25
N GLN A 45 7.80 14.11 0.51
CA GLN A 45 8.46 14.54 1.74
C GLN A 45 9.66 15.44 1.39
N PRO A 46 9.72 16.67 1.92
CA PRO A 46 10.92 17.50 1.77
C PRO A 46 12.08 16.82 2.53
N ASN A 47 13.16 16.53 1.81
CA ASN A 47 14.42 16.01 2.37
C ASN A 47 14.96 16.86 3.51
#